data_AF-A0A0L1IJV2-F1
#
_entry.id   AF-A0A0L1IJV2-F1
#
_cell.length_a   1.000
_cell.length_b   1.000
_cell.length_c   1.000
_cell.angle_alpha   90.00
_cell.angle_beta   90.00
_cell.angle_gamma   90.00
#
_symmetry.space_group_name_H-M   'P 1'
#
loop_
_entity.id
_entity.type
_entity.pdbx_description
1 polymer ?
#
loop_
_entity_poly.entity_id
_entity_poly.type
_entity_poly.pdbx_seq_one_letter_code
_entity_poly.pdbx_strand_id
1 'polypeptide(L)'
;MGTASAPVLANIYAGYYERKQRIPWKQGVLKYMRYIDDILMIFCGTEKELTEFIAEFKLGLLTVNWAYLKVKMEFLDVEIMRTRDLTGVKLTTRLFKKPINKHLYILWSSAYPPYVKKAFVKAELIRFAIVSSEVGYFADARSQFYGNLRRRGYSSEVLDNWFCQVSYEQRPLYFAPKEKSEK
;
A
#
# COMPACT_ATOMS: atom_id res chain seq x y z
N MET A 1 -19.42 8.55 9.58
CA MET A 1 -18.70 9.36 8.56
C MET A 1 -19.14 10.81 8.67
N GLY A 2 -18.26 11.77 8.36
CA GLY A 2 -18.57 13.22 8.34
C GLY A 2 -18.05 14.01 9.55
N THR A 3 -17.84 13.37 10.70
CA THR A 3 -17.29 14.02 11.90
C THR A 3 -15.78 13.86 11.97
N ALA A 4 -15.05 14.97 12.19
CA ALA A 4 -13.59 14.98 12.25
C ALA A 4 -12.99 14.04 13.31
N SER A 5 -13.71 13.82 14.43
CA SER A 5 -13.26 12.95 15.53
C SER A 5 -13.52 11.46 15.29
N ALA A 6 -14.34 11.10 14.30
CA ALA A 6 -14.78 9.71 14.13
C ALA A 6 -13.62 8.73 13.87
N PRO A 7 -12.63 9.01 12.99
CA PRO A 7 -11.50 8.09 12.77
C PRO A 7 -10.63 7.91 14.02
N VAL A 8 -10.48 8.97 14.82
CA VAL A 8 -9.71 8.92 16.08
C VAL A 8 -10.41 8.03 17.09
N LEU A 9 -11.72 8.20 17.27
CA LEU A 9 -12.51 7.37 18.17
C LEU A 9 -12.51 5.90 17.75
N ALA A 10 -12.65 5.62 16.45
CA ALA A 10 -12.56 4.25 15.91
C ALA A 10 -11.20 3.62 16.22
N ASN A 11 -10.11 4.36 15.99
CA ASN A 11 -8.76 3.89 16.28
C ASN A 11 -8.51 3.63 17.76
N ILE A 12 -9.02 4.50 18.65
CA ILE A 12 -8.90 4.33 20.10
C ILE A 12 -9.68 3.09 20.56
N TYR A 13 -10.91 2.92 20.09
CA TYR A 13 -11.77 1.80 20.45
C TYR A 13 -11.12 0.47 20.05
N ALA A 14 -10.74 0.32 18.78
CA ALA A 14 -10.08 -0.89 18.29
C ALA A 14 -8.74 -1.11 19.00
N GLY A 15 -7.93 -0.05 19.14
CA GLY A 15 -6.62 -0.09 19.79
C GLY A 15 -6.67 -0.55 21.25
N TYR A 16 -7.73 -0.20 21.99
CA TYR A 16 -7.94 -0.67 23.36
C TYR A 16 -8.09 -2.20 23.42
N TYR A 17 -8.96 -2.78 22.59
CA TYR A 17 -9.19 -4.23 22.57
C TYR A 17 -8.00 -5.01 21.99
N GLU A 18 -7.33 -4.47 20.98
CA GLU A 18 -6.10 -5.04 20.41
C GLU A 18 -5.00 -5.13 21.45
N ARG A 19 -4.80 -4.06 22.24
CA ARG A 19 -3.82 -4.03 23.33
C ARG A 19 -4.21 -4.97 24.47
N LYS A 20 -5.48 -4.98 24.87
CA LYS A 20 -5.99 -5.86 25.93
C LYS A 20 -5.73 -7.35 25.61
N GLN A 21 -5.92 -7.75 24.37
CA GLN A 21 -5.65 -9.12 23.90
C GLN A 21 -4.20 -9.38 23.51
N ARG A 22 -3.36 -8.34 23.49
CA ARG A 22 -1.95 -8.42 23.05
C ARG A 22 -1.81 -9.06 21.66
N ILE A 23 -2.71 -8.72 20.73
CA ILE A 23 -2.79 -9.34 19.41
C ILE A 23 -1.42 -9.41 18.69
N PRO A 24 -0.62 -8.34 18.62
CA PRO A 24 0.67 -8.38 17.91
C PRO A 24 1.70 -9.35 18.50
N TRP A 25 1.49 -9.82 19.75
CA TRP A 25 2.39 -10.71 20.47
C TRP A 25 1.81 -12.12 20.67
N LYS A 26 0.62 -12.40 20.12
CA LYS A 26 0.06 -13.75 20.13
C LYS A 26 0.93 -14.68 19.27
N GLN A 27 1.00 -15.94 19.68
CA GLN A 27 1.76 -16.96 18.95
C GLN A 27 1.28 -17.07 17.50
N GLY A 28 2.24 -17.22 16.59
CA GLY A 28 1.99 -17.30 15.14
C GLY A 28 1.79 -15.96 14.44
N VAL A 29 1.53 -14.86 15.16
CA VAL A 29 1.42 -13.53 14.54
C VAL A 29 2.81 -12.97 14.21
N LEU A 30 3.20 -12.98 12.94
CA LEU A 30 4.45 -12.36 12.48
C LEU A 30 4.32 -10.85 12.34
N LYS A 31 3.16 -10.40 11.86
CA LYS A 31 2.86 -8.98 11.69
C LYS A 31 1.38 -8.75 11.87
N TYR A 32 1.03 -7.71 12.61
CA TYR A 32 -0.32 -7.19 12.72
C TYR A 32 -0.28 -5.68 12.44
N MET A 33 -1.12 -5.22 11.52
CA MET A 33 -1.27 -3.82 11.16
C MET A 33 -2.75 -3.51 10.97
N ARG A 34 -3.16 -2.31 11.34
CA ARG A 34 -4.52 -1.82 11.12
C ARG A 34 -4.48 -0.40 10.57
N TYR A 35 -5.30 -0.15 9.56
CA TYR A 35 -5.56 1.17 9.03
C TYR A 35 -7.05 1.47 9.13
N ILE A 36 -7.43 2.21 10.17
CA ILE A 36 -8.83 2.47 10.52
C ILE A 36 -9.58 1.15 10.70
N ASP A 37 -10.40 0.76 9.73
CA ASP A 37 -11.25 -0.44 9.76
C ASP A 37 -10.60 -1.65 9.08
N ASP A 38 -9.57 -1.44 8.27
CA ASP A 38 -8.89 -2.50 7.53
C ASP A 38 -7.75 -3.12 8.36
N ILE A 39 -7.76 -4.45 8.51
CA ILE A 39 -6.75 -5.21 9.26
C ILE A 39 -5.92 -6.06 8.29
N LEU A 40 -4.61 -6.03 8.46
CA LEU A 40 -3.65 -6.93 7.81
C LEU A 40 -2.91 -7.73 8.87
N MET A 41 -2.98 -9.05 8.76
CA MET A 41 -2.24 -9.97 9.62
C MET A 41 -1.46 -10.97 8.79
N ILE A 42 -0.16 -11.07 9.07
CA ILE A 42 0.70 -12.14 8.55
C ILE A 42 0.82 -13.17 9.67
N PHE A 43 0.28 -14.36 9.42
CA PHE A 43 0.27 -15.47 10.37
C PHE A 43 1.18 -16.61 9.88
N CYS A 44 1.97 -17.16 10.79
CA CYS A 44 2.84 -18.30 10.57
C CYS A 44 2.42 -19.42 11.50
N GLY A 45 1.78 -20.44 10.92
CA GLY A 45 1.26 -21.59 11.64
C GLY A 45 0.44 -22.46 10.70
N THR A 46 -0.25 -23.44 11.28
CA THR A 46 -1.21 -24.29 10.59
C THR A 46 -2.54 -23.57 10.37
N GLU A 47 -3.33 -24.08 9.44
CA GLU A 47 -4.68 -23.56 9.18
C GLU A 47 -5.60 -23.73 10.39
N LYS A 48 -5.38 -24.78 11.19
CA LYS A 48 -6.11 -25.02 12.44
C LYS A 48 -5.80 -23.93 13.47
N GLU A 49 -4.52 -23.66 13.71
CA GLU A 49 -4.08 -22.59 14.63
C GLU A 49 -4.61 -21.21 14.19
N LEU A 50 -4.62 -20.93 12.89
CA LEU A 50 -5.19 -19.69 12.35
C LEU A 50 -6.71 -19.62 12.61
N THR A 51 -7.44 -20.72 12.40
CA THR A 51 -8.89 -20.76 12.62
C THR A 51 -9.24 -20.57 14.09
N GLU A 52 -8.48 -21.21 14.98
CA GLU A 52 -8.60 -21.03 16.44
C GLU A 52 -8.32 -19.58 16.83
N PHE A 53 -7.25 -18.98 16.30
CA PHE A 53 -6.93 -17.57 16.51
C PHE A 53 -8.08 -16.65 16.07
N ILE A 54 -8.65 -16.88 14.88
CA ILE A 54 -9.76 -16.08 14.34
C ILE A 54 -10.99 -16.22 15.22
N ALA A 55 -11.30 -17.42 15.70
CA ALA A 55 -12.45 -17.67 16.58
C ALA A 55 -12.31 -16.96 17.95
N GLU A 56 -11.08 -16.84 18.46
CA GLU A 56 -10.79 -16.11 19.69
C GLU A 56 -10.72 -14.59 19.52
N PHE A 57 -10.54 -14.10 18.29
CA PHE A 57 -10.34 -12.69 18.02
C PHE A 57 -11.61 -11.88 18.29
N LYS A 58 -11.57 -10.96 19.26
CA LYS A 58 -12.73 -10.13 19.62
C LYS A 58 -12.40 -8.65 19.70
N LEU A 59 -12.96 -7.84 18.81
CA LEU A 59 -12.76 -6.39 18.83
C LEU A 59 -13.93 -5.69 19.56
N GLY A 60 -14.16 -6.07 20.81
CA GLY A 60 -15.30 -5.58 21.60
C GLY A 60 -16.64 -6.05 21.03
N LEU A 61 -17.48 -5.11 20.63
CA LEU A 61 -18.79 -5.37 20.00
C LEU A 61 -18.70 -5.45 18.47
N LEU A 62 -17.52 -5.22 17.88
CA LEU A 62 -17.34 -5.23 16.44
C LEU A 62 -17.17 -6.66 15.92
N THR A 63 -17.83 -6.95 14.81
CA THR A 63 -17.64 -8.19 14.05
C THR A 63 -16.54 -7.98 13.02
N VAL A 64 -15.51 -8.82 13.04
CA VAL A 64 -14.44 -8.79 12.04
C VAL A 64 -14.65 -9.91 11.04
N ASN A 65 -14.75 -9.53 9.77
CA ASN A 65 -14.86 -10.47 8.66
C ASN A 65 -13.47 -10.81 8.15
N TRP A 66 -13.05 -12.05 8.34
CA TRP A 66 -11.72 -12.51 7.94
C TRP A 66 -11.76 -13.17 6.57
N ALA A 67 -10.81 -12.80 5.72
CA ALA A 67 -10.43 -13.54 4.53
C ALA A 67 -8.91 -13.81 4.62
N TYR A 68 -8.50 -15.05 4.39
CA TYR A 68 -7.08 -15.42 4.38
C TYR A 68 -6.76 -16.19 3.09
N LEU A 69 -5.59 -15.88 2.52
CA LEU A 69 -5.10 -16.49 1.30
C LEU A 69 -3.63 -16.87 1.49
N LYS A 70 -3.26 -18.07 1.03
CA LYS A 70 -1.90 -18.62 1.22
C LYS A 70 -0.86 -18.05 0.26
N VAL A 71 -1.31 -17.50 -0.88
CA VAL A 71 -0.43 -17.13 -2.01
C VAL A 71 -0.38 -15.62 -2.22
N LYS A 72 -1.53 -14.96 -2.30
CA LYS A 72 -1.60 -13.51 -2.54
C LYS A 72 -2.79 -12.90 -1.84
N MET A 73 -2.66 -11.66 -1.40
CA MET A 73 -3.76 -10.89 -0.82
C MET A 73 -3.60 -9.41 -1.16
N GLU A 74 -4.71 -8.70 -1.19
CA GLU A 74 -4.76 -7.25 -1.38
C GLU A 74 -5.00 -6.56 -0.04
N PHE A 75 -4.27 -5.48 0.20
CA PHE A 75 -4.47 -4.58 1.32
C PHE A 75 -4.27 -3.14 0.85
N LEU A 76 -5.35 -2.36 0.87
CA LEU A 76 -5.39 -1.00 0.31
C LEU A 76 -4.95 -0.98 -1.18
N ASP A 77 -3.84 -0.29 -1.48
CA ASP A 77 -3.24 -0.15 -2.80
C ASP A 77 -2.03 -1.10 -3.02
N VAL A 78 -1.87 -2.11 -2.14
CA VAL A 78 -0.76 -3.06 -2.17
C VAL A 78 -1.27 -4.48 -2.37
N GLU A 79 -0.68 -5.20 -3.32
CA GLU A 79 -0.82 -6.64 -3.44
C GLU A 79 0.42 -7.30 -2.81
N ILE A 80 0.18 -8.12 -1.80
CA ILE A 80 1.20 -8.86 -1.07
C ILE A 80 1.19 -10.29 -1.59
N MET A 81 2.34 -10.77 -2.05
CA MET A 81 2.50 -12.08 -2.66
C MET A 81 3.58 -12.86 -1.92
N ARG A 82 3.30 -14.14 -1.67
CA ARG A 82 4.28 -15.09 -1.21
C ARG A 82 5.02 -15.66 -2.42
N THR A 83 6.29 -15.30 -2.55
CA THR A 83 7.20 -15.82 -3.58
C THR A 83 8.24 -16.74 -2.96
N ARG A 84 8.94 -17.49 -3.80
CA ARG A 84 10.05 -18.35 -3.40
C ARG A 84 11.26 -18.02 -4.26
N ASP A 85 12.38 -17.79 -3.61
CA ASP A 85 13.68 -17.64 -4.26
C ASP A 85 14.63 -18.74 -3.77
N LEU A 86 15.91 -18.66 -4.17
CA LEU A 86 16.94 -19.61 -3.77
C LEU A 86 17.23 -19.60 -2.25
N THR A 87 16.89 -18.51 -1.56
CA THR A 87 17.12 -18.33 -0.12
C THR A 87 15.92 -18.76 0.73
N GLY A 88 14.75 -18.94 0.11
CA GLY A 88 13.57 -19.49 0.75
C GLY A 88 12.29 -18.78 0.36
N VAL A 89 11.36 -18.71 1.32
CA VAL A 89 10.07 -18.03 1.14
C VAL A 89 10.27 -16.55 1.43
N LYS A 90 9.81 -15.70 0.50
CA LYS A 90 9.87 -14.24 0.61
C LYS A 90 8.49 -13.65 0.41
N LEU A 91 8.21 -12.54 1.09
CA LEU A 91 7.05 -11.70 0.78
C LEU A 91 7.49 -10.60 -0.16
N THR A 92 6.78 -10.50 -1.28
CA THR A 92 6.95 -9.44 -2.27
C THR A 92 5.69 -8.60 -2.33
N THR A 93 5.85 -7.34 -2.70
CA THR A 93 4.76 -6.38 -2.82
C THR A 93 4.79 -5.74 -4.18
N ARG A 94 3.61 -5.49 -4.72
CA ARG A 94 3.43 -4.68 -5.93
C ARG A 94 2.18 -3.82 -5.80
N LEU A 95 2.05 -2.87 -6.72
CA LEU A 95 0.88 -2.01 -6.78
C LEU A 95 -0.37 -2.83 -7.10
N PHE A 96 -1.37 -2.78 -6.23
CA PHE A 96 -2.70 -3.28 -6.52
C PHE A 96 -3.53 -2.20 -7.22
N LYS A 97 -4.21 -2.58 -8.30
CA LYS A 97 -5.14 -1.70 -9.01
C LYS A 97 -6.49 -2.39 -9.06
N LYS A 98 -7.50 -1.74 -8.47
CA LYS A 98 -8.88 -2.21 -8.59
C LYS A 98 -9.26 -2.34 -10.07
N PRO A 99 -9.88 -3.45 -10.52
CA PRO A 99 -10.28 -3.64 -11.92
C PRO A 99 -11.13 -2.51 -12.48
N ILE A 100 -11.92 -1.84 -11.62
CA ILE A 100 -12.80 -0.73 -12.00
C ILE A 100 -12.09 0.63 -12.11
N ASN A 101 -10.78 0.70 -11.89
CA ASN A 101 -10.04 1.97 -11.93
C ASN A 101 -9.99 2.53 -13.37
N LYS A 102 -10.69 3.64 -13.59
CA LYS A 102 -10.78 4.33 -14.89
C LYS A 102 -9.56 5.16 -15.25
N HIS A 103 -8.53 5.21 -14.40
CA HIS A 103 -7.32 6.01 -14.60
C HIS A 103 -7.63 7.48 -14.96
N LEU A 104 -8.49 8.11 -14.13
CA LEU A 104 -8.91 9.51 -14.26
C LEU A 104 -7.81 10.50 -13.83
N TYR A 105 -6.62 10.37 -14.40
CA TYR A 105 -5.54 11.31 -14.17
C TYR A 105 -5.85 12.68 -14.78
N ILE A 106 -5.21 13.72 -14.23
CA ILE A 106 -5.33 15.10 -14.69
C ILE A 106 -5.06 15.17 -16.19
N LEU A 107 -5.97 15.74 -16.99
CA LEU A 107 -5.78 15.93 -18.43
C LEU A 107 -4.67 16.96 -18.71
N TRP A 108 -3.89 16.77 -19.78
CA TRP A 108 -2.86 17.74 -20.17
C TRP A 108 -3.44 19.14 -20.46
N SER A 109 -4.57 19.19 -21.16
CA SER A 109 -5.28 20.42 -21.55
C SER A 109 -6.02 21.13 -20.42
N SER A 110 -6.06 20.55 -19.21
CA SER A 110 -6.71 21.17 -18.06
C SER A 110 -5.95 22.43 -17.59
N ALA A 111 -6.65 23.32 -16.89
CA ALA A 111 -6.11 24.57 -16.36
C ALA A 111 -5.08 24.41 -15.22
N TYR A 112 -4.72 23.18 -14.83
CA TYR A 112 -3.67 22.96 -13.84
C TYR A 112 -2.31 23.44 -14.36
N PRO A 113 -1.54 24.21 -13.57
CA PRO A 113 -0.21 24.62 -13.96
C PRO A 113 0.72 23.41 -14.22
N PRO A 114 1.70 23.53 -15.14
CA PRO A 114 2.63 22.43 -15.46
C PRO A 114 3.37 21.88 -14.24
N TYR A 115 3.73 22.73 -13.26
CA TYR A 115 4.42 22.29 -12.05
C TYR A 115 3.54 21.38 -11.17
N VAL A 116 2.23 21.60 -11.11
CA VAL A 116 1.28 20.74 -10.37
C VAL A 116 1.19 19.37 -11.04
N LYS A 117 1.04 19.36 -12.37
CA LYS A 117 1.02 18.12 -13.16
C LYS A 117 2.32 17.32 -12.96
N LYS A 118 3.48 17.99 -13.02
CA LYS A 118 4.79 17.39 -12.76
C LYS A 118 4.88 16.82 -11.34
N ALA A 119 4.45 17.57 -10.33
CA ALA A 119 4.50 17.15 -8.94
C ALA A 119 3.65 15.89 -8.70
N PHE A 120 2.43 15.85 -9.27
CA PHE A 120 1.57 14.66 -9.24
C PHE A 120 2.25 13.45 -9.90
N VAL A 121 2.77 13.60 -11.11
CA VAL A 121 3.45 12.50 -11.83
C VAL A 121 4.63 11.96 -11.02
N LYS A 122 5.45 12.84 -10.47
CA LYS A 122 6.58 12.44 -9.63
C LYS A 122 6.14 11.73 -8.35
N ALA A 123 5.16 12.27 -7.64
CA ALA A 123 4.66 11.67 -6.41
C ALA A 123 4.14 10.24 -6.66
N GLU A 124 3.44 10.04 -7.78
CA GLU A 124 2.92 8.73 -8.16
C GLU A 124 4.03 7.74 -8.55
N LEU A 125 5.07 8.20 -9.26
CA LEU A 125 6.25 7.37 -9.53
C LEU A 125 6.99 6.96 -8.24
N ILE A 126 7.15 7.89 -7.30
CA ILE A 126 7.75 7.60 -5.99
C ILE A 126 6.90 6.56 -5.24
N ARG A 127 5.56 6.71 -5.27
CA ARG A 127 4.63 5.75 -4.67
C ARG A 127 4.84 4.34 -5.25
N PHE A 128 4.99 4.22 -6.57
CA PHE A 128 5.27 2.93 -7.20
C PHE A 128 6.59 2.34 -6.73
N ALA A 129 7.64 3.17 -6.58
CA ALA A 129 8.94 2.68 -6.10
C ALA A 129 8.84 2.19 -4.65
N ILE A 130 8.10 2.88 -3.78
CA ILE A 130 7.86 2.48 -2.39
C ILE A 130 7.13 1.13 -2.34
N VAL A 131 5.99 1.04 -3.04
CA VAL A 131 5.08 -0.11 -2.97
C VAL A 131 5.67 -1.36 -3.63
N SER A 132 6.43 -1.21 -4.71
CA SER A 132 7.04 -2.34 -5.41
C SER A 132 8.30 -2.81 -4.66
N SER A 133 8.34 -4.09 -4.28
CA SER A 133 9.51 -4.70 -3.63
C SER A 133 10.60 -5.11 -4.61
N GLU A 134 10.27 -5.17 -5.91
CA GLU A 134 11.18 -5.59 -6.97
C GLU A 134 11.14 -4.60 -8.14
N VAL A 135 12.28 -4.48 -8.83
CA VAL A 135 12.44 -3.54 -9.95
C VAL A 135 11.49 -3.85 -11.11
N GLY A 136 11.20 -5.13 -11.36
CA GLY A 136 10.24 -5.56 -12.38
C GLY A 136 8.84 -5.01 -12.12
N TYR A 137 8.35 -5.14 -10.88
CA TYR A 137 7.03 -4.60 -10.50
C TYR A 137 6.96 -3.08 -10.58
N PHE A 138 8.05 -2.39 -10.26
CA PHE A 138 8.15 -0.95 -10.48
C PHE A 138 8.11 -0.59 -11.97
N ALA A 139 8.88 -1.29 -12.81
CA ALA A 139 8.93 -1.06 -14.25
C ALA A 139 7.55 -1.28 -14.91
N ASP A 140 6.82 -2.32 -14.52
CA ASP A 140 5.47 -2.60 -15.01
C ASP A 140 4.49 -1.48 -14.65
N ALA A 141 4.48 -1.07 -13.37
CA ALA A 141 3.60 0.00 -12.90
C ALA A 141 3.92 1.34 -13.60
N ARG A 142 5.21 1.65 -13.75
CA ARG A 142 5.74 2.82 -14.44
C ARG A 142 5.34 2.85 -15.91
N SER A 143 5.50 1.74 -16.63
CA SER A 143 5.15 1.61 -18.05
C SER A 143 3.65 1.83 -18.27
N GLN A 144 2.81 1.16 -17.47
CA GLN A 144 1.36 1.35 -17.53
C GLN A 144 0.95 2.79 -17.23
N PHE A 145 1.60 3.45 -16.26
CA PHE A 145 1.32 4.84 -15.93
C PHE A 145 1.71 5.79 -17.06
N TYR A 146 2.88 5.58 -17.69
CA TYR A 146 3.30 6.33 -18.87
C TYR A 146 2.25 6.24 -19.98
N GLY A 147 1.81 5.03 -20.34
CA GLY A 147 0.78 4.83 -21.35
C GLY A 147 -0.56 5.50 -21.00
N ASN A 148 -0.95 5.48 -19.72
CA ASN A 148 -2.14 6.20 -19.27
C ASN A 148 -2.02 7.72 -19.40
N LEU A 149 -0.86 8.30 -19.08
CA LEU A 149 -0.62 9.74 -19.25
C LEU A 149 -0.57 10.13 -20.73
N ARG A 150 0.01 9.30 -21.61
CA ARG A 150 -0.05 9.51 -23.06
C ARG A 150 -1.51 9.60 -23.55
N ARG A 151 -2.39 8.71 -23.08
CA ARG A 151 -3.83 8.76 -23.37
C ARG A 151 -4.54 10.01 -22.79
N ARG A 152 -3.93 10.67 -21.80
CA ARG A 152 -4.42 11.94 -21.21
C ARG A 152 -3.85 13.20 -21.88
N GLY A 153 -3.08 13.03 -22.96
CA GLY A 153 -2.57 14.11 -23.80
C GLY A 153 -1.19 14.64 -23.43
N TYR A 154 -0.47 13.99 -22.50
CA TYR A 154 0.89 14.41 -22.16
C TYR A 154 1.86 14.05 -23.30
N SER A 155 2.67 15.01 -23.76
CA SER A 155 3.71 14.77 -24.76
C SER A 155 4.81 13.85 -24.23
N SER A 156 5.40 13.02 -25.09
CA SER A 156 6.46 12.06 -24.71
C SER A 156 7.67 12.79 -24.16
N GLU A 157 8.12 13.85 -24.82
CA GLU A 157 9.25 14.69 -24.40
C GLU A 157 9.13 15.15 -22.93
N VAL A 158 7.95 15.65 -22.55
CA VAL A 158 7.67 16.08 -21.18
C VAL A 158 7.68 14.89 -20.21
N LEU A 159 7.06 13.78 -20.60
CA LEU A 159 7.04 12.59 -19.75
C LEU A 159 8.43 12.00 -19.57
N ASP A 160 9.24 11.93 -20.62
CA ASP A 160 10.60 11.38 -20.57
C ASP A 160 11.47 12.21 -19.60
N ASN A 161 11.38 13.54 -19.70
CA ASN A 161 12.01 14.45 -18.74
C ASN A 161 11.52 14.21 -17.30
N TRP A 162 10.23 14.04 -17.07
CA TRP A 162 9.70 13.88 -15.72
C TRP A 162 9.97 12.51 -15.12
N PHE A 163 9.91 11.46 -15.93
CA PHE A 163 10.08 10.08 -15.51
C PHE A 163 11.55 9.80 -15.16
N CYS A 164 12.53 10.37 -15.88
CA CYS A 164 13.94 10.17 -15.57
C CYS A 164 14.36 10.73 -14.19
N GLN A 165 13.53 11.60 -13.59
CA GLN A 165 13.79 12.20 -12.27
C GLN A 165 13.45 11.27 -11.10
N VAL A 166 12.88 10.09 -11.34
CA VAL A 166 12.56 9.09 -10.32
C VAL A 166 13.10 7.75 -10.75
N SER A 167 14.05 7.22 -9.98
CA SER A 167 14.67 5.92 -10.21
C SER A 167 14.36 4.94 -9.09
N TYR A 168 14.40 3.64 -9.40
CA TYR A 168 14.14 2.59 -8.40
C TYR A 168 15.27 2.48 -7.37
N GLU A 169 16.50 2.80 -7.77
CA GLU A 169 17.69 2.80 -6.92
C GLU A 169 17.57 3.79 -5.76
N GLN A 170 16.74 4.82 -5.91
CA GLN A 170 16.45 5.81 -4.87
C GLN A 170 15.41 5.30 -3.85
N ARG A 171 14.84 4.10 -4.04
CA ARG A 171 13.84 3.51 -3.15
C ARG A 171 14.21 3.56 -1.66
N PRO A 172 15.46 3.23 -1.24
CA PRO A 172 15.84 3.34 0.17
C PRO A 172 15.67 4.76 0.72
N LEU A 173 15.94 5.79 -0.09
CA LEU A 173 15.80 7.20 0.29
C LEU A 173 14.34 7.59 0.52
N TYR A 174 13.41 6.97 -0.22
CA TYR A 174 11.98 7.24 -0.06
C TYR A 174 11.39 6.71 1.24
N PHE A 175 12.06 5.75 1.89
CA PHE A 175 11.70 5.27 3.22
C PHE A 175 12.37 6.04 4.35
N ALA A 176 13.39 6.84 4.06
CA ALA A 176 14.10 7.60 5.07
C ALA A 176 13.15 8.65 5.70
N PRO A 177 13.16 8.79 7.04
CA PRO A 177 12.46 9.89 7.68
C PRO A 177 13.01 11.21 7.13
N LYS A 178 12.12 12.11 6.70
CA LYS A 178 12.55 13.45 6.30
C LYS A 178 13.05 14.16 7.54
N GLU A 179 14.31 14.59 7.53
CA GLU A 179 14.81 15.55 8.50
C GLU A 179 13.88 16.77 8.46
N LYS A 180 13.28 17.09 9.61
CA LYS A 180 12.55 18.35 9.72
C LYS A 180 13.60 19.43 9.67
N SER A 181 13.68 20.17 8.56
CA SER A 181 14.36 21.46 8.59
C SER A 181 13.63 22.33 9.61
N GLU A 182 14.32 22.67 10.69
CA GLU A 182 13.88 23.72 11.59
C GLU A 182 13.66 24.98 10.73
N LYS A 183 12.42 25.46 10.72
CA LYS A 183 12.04 26.75 10.18
C LYS A 183 11.82 27.69 11.35
#